data_AF-A0A6A4W3C7-F1
#
_entry.id   AF-A0A6A4W3C7-F1
#
_cell.length_a   1.000
_cell.length_b   1.000
_cell.length_c   1.000
_cell.angle_alpha   90.00
_cell.angle_beta   90.00
_cell.angle_gamma   90.00
#
_symmetry.space_group_name_H-M   'P 1'
#
loop_
_entity.id
_entity.type
_entity.pdbx_description
1 polymer ?
#
loop_
_entity_poly.entity_id
_entity_poly.type
_entity_poly.pdbx_seq_one_letter_code
_entity_poly.pdbx_strand_id
1 'polypeptide(L)'
;MSDPVFVEGNAMNEDFYEKNCIPLVKKFITIHHRGKKVIFWPDLATAHYKTSVTKKLKELKIPTVARAHNPPAAPQIRPIERLWSHLKQAVYEGDWEAETAGALKRRIRAKLKKLDLNMVQNLMRGVKTKVRRVSDGGHETLLRL
;
A
#
# COMPACT_ATOMS: atom_id res chain seq x y z
N MET A 1 6.93 -5.77 -8.94
CA MET A 1 6.69 -4.64 -8.00
C MET A 1 7.01 -3.33 -8.71
N SER A 2 6.33 -2.23 -8.39
CA SER A 2 6.69 -0.89 -8.90
C SER A 2 7.91 -0.33 -8.17
N ASP A 3 8.65 0.57 -8.81
CA ASP A 3 9.74 1.29 -8.14
C ASP A 3 9.18 2.23 -7.05
N PRO A 4 9.83 2.31 -5.87
CA PRO A 4 9.38 3.18 -4.79
C PRO A 4 9.69 4.65 -5.09
N VAL A 5 8.77 5.52 -4.68
CA VAL A 5 8.97 6.96 -4.61
C VAL A 5 9.45 7.31 -3.20
N PHE A 6 10.54 8.08 -3.11
CA PHE A 6 11.05 8.56 -1.83
C PHE A 6 10.80 10.05 -1.71
N VAL A 7 10.18 10.47 -0.60
CA VAL A 7 10.03 11.88 -0.24
C VAL A 7 11.22 12.28 0.63
N GLU A 8 11.82 13.44 0.35
CA GLU A 8 12.91 14.02 1.15
C GLU A 8 12.41 15.22 1.95
N GLY A 9 12.96 15.41 3.16
CA GLY A 9 12.81 16.62 3.95
C GLY A 9 11.47 16.81 4.68
N ASN A 10 10.35 16.33 4.14
CA ASN A 10 9.02 16.57 4.71
C ASN A 10 8.14 15.31 4.73
N ALA A 11 7.13 15.32 5.61
CA ALA A 11 6.06 14.33 5.58
C ALA A 11 5.30 14.37 4.24
N MET A 12 4.80 13.22 3.80
CA MET A 12 3.96 13.11 2.60
C MET A 12 2.75 14.04 2.73
N ASN A 13 2.63 15.02 1.81
CA ASN A 13 1.47 15.91 1.71
C ASN A 13 0.62 15.58 0.48
N GLU A 14 -0.59 16.13 0.44
CA GLU A 14 -1.55 15.92 -0.64
C GLU A 14 -1.02 16.32 -2.01
N ASP A 15 -0.33 17.45 -2.12
CA ASP A 15 0.15 17.98 -3.40
C ASP A 15 1.20 17.08 -4.02
N PHE A 16 2.16 16.61 -3.21
CA PHE A 16 3.18 15.68 -3.68
C PHE A 16 2.55 14.35 -4.06
N TYR A 17 1.64 13.83 -3.23
CA TYR A 17 0.97 12.56 -3.50
C TYR A 17 0.13 12.61 -4.77
N GLU A 18 -0.66 13.67 -4.96
CA GLU A 18 -1.47 13.88 -6.16
C GLU A 18 -0.61 13.99 -7.42
N LYS A 19 0.43 14.83 -7.39
CA LYS A 19 1.25 15.13 -8.58
C LYS A 19 2.20 14.00 -8.93
N ASN A 20 2.74 13.27 -7.95
CA ASN A 20 3.83 12.31 -8.17
C ASN A 20 3.42 10.85 -7.98
N CYS A 21 2.45 10.53 -7.12
CA CYS A 21 2.08 9.14 -6.82
C CYS A 21 0.86 8.67 -7.63
N ILE A 22 -0.19 9.48 -7.73
CA ILE A 22 -1.42 9.09 -8.46
C ILE A 22 -1.18 8.76 -9.94
N PRO A 23 -0.33 9.48 -10.71
CA PRO A 23 -0.01 9.11 -12.08
C PRO A 23 0.66 7.73 -12.18
N LEU A 24 1.48 7.36 -11.20
CA LEU A 24 2.12 6.05 -11.14
C LEU A 24 1.10 4.94 -10.91
N VAL A 25 0.12 5.17 -10.02
CA VAL A 25 -1.01 4.23 -9.81
C VAL A 25 -1.79 4.03 -11.11
N LYS A 26 -2.11 5.11 -11.82
CA LYS A 26 -2.81 5.03 -13.11
C LYS A 26 -2.01 4.23 -14.13
N LYS A 27 -0.71 4.52 -14.25
CA LYS A 27 0.21 3.82 -15.16
C LYS A 27 0.29 2.34 -14.82
N PHE A 28 0.44 1.99 -13.54
CA PHE A 28 0.51 0.61 -13.08
C PHE A 28 -0.75 -0.19 -13.44
N ILE A 29 -1.93 0.36 -13.15
CA ILE A 29 -3.22 -0.26 -13.51
C ILE A 29 -3.32 -0.44 -15.02
N THR A 30 -2.94 0.58 -15.79
CA THR A 30 -3.04 0.54 -17.26
C THR A 30 -2.10 -0.51 -17.87
N ILE A 31 -0.89 -0.68 -17.32
CA ILE A 31 0.07 -1.66 -17.83
C ILE A 31 -0.29 -3.09 -17.41
N HIS A 32 -0.66 -3.31 -16.14
CA HIS A 32 -0.76 -4.66 -15.58
C HIS A 32 -2.20 -5.19 -15.43
N HIS A 33 -3.19 -4.30 -15.47
CA HIS A 33 -4.58 -4.63 -15.16
C HIS A 33 -5.59 -4.04 -16.17
N ARG A 34 -5.15 -3.74 -17.40
CA ARG A 34 -6.03 -3.25 -18.46
C ARG A 34 -7.23 -4.18 -18.66
N GLY A 35 -8.43 -3.60 -18.68
CA GLY A 35 -9.69 -4.34 -18.86
C GLY A 35 -10.15 -5.15 -17.65
N LYS A 36 -9.39 -5.18 -16.54
CA LYS A 36 -9.78 -5.88 -15.31
C LYS A 36 -10.55 -4.95 -14.38
N LYS A 37 -11.48 -5.52 -13.61
CA LYS A 37 -12.12 -4.83 -12.48
C LYS A 37 -11.10 -4.71 -11.35
N VAL A 38 -10.64 -3.49 -11.08
CA VAL A 38 -9.69 -3.18 -10.02
C VAL A 38 -10.26 -2.13 -9.08
N ILE A 39 -9.89 -2.24 -7.80
CA ILE A 39 -10.12 -1.22 -6.79
C ILE A 39 -8.78 -0.86 -6.17
N PHE A 40 -8.51 0.44 -6.09
CA PHE A 40 -7.36 0.98 -5.38
C PHE A 40 -7.71 1.09 -3.89
N TRP A 41 -6.91 0.48 -3.03
CA TRP A 41 -7.12 0.50 -1.58
C TRP A 41 -5.85 1.04 -0.92
N PRO A 42 -5.75 2.37 -0.71
CA PRO A 42 -4.63 2.96 0.00
C PRO A 42 -4.71 2.70 1.51
N ASP A 43 -3.60 2.87 2.23
CA ASP A 43 -3.63 2.95 3.70
C ASP A 43 -4.33 4.24 4.17
N LEU A 44 -4.40 4.43 5.49
CA LEU A 44 -5.11 5.54 6.13
C LEU A 44 -4.30 6.83 6.31
N ALA A 45 -3.16 6.98 5.62
CA ALA A 45 -2.44 8.25 5.63
C ALA A 45 -3.36 9.40 5.17
N THR A 46 -3.35 10.50 5.93
CA THR A 46 -4.25 11.64 5.71
C THR A 46 -4.19 12.17 4.28
N ALA A 47 -3.00 12.21 3.68
CA ALA A 47 -2.79 12.65 2.29
C ALA A 47 -3.64 11.87 1.28
N HIS A 48 -3.86 10.57 1.48
CA HIS A 48 -4.59 9.71 0.53
C HIS A 48 -6.08 10.05 0.41
N TYR A 49 -6.64 10.70 1.44
CA TYR A 49 -8.07 10.98 1.57
C TYR A 49 -8.42 12.46 1.48
N LYS A 50 -7.46 13.31 1.13
CA LYS A 50 -7.69 14.74 0.91
C LYS A 50 -8.59 14.97 -0.32
N THR A 51 -9.33 16.07 -0.32
CA THR A 51 -10.32 16.40 -1.35
C THR A 51 -9.69 16.47 -2.74
N SER A 52 -8.50 17.06 -2.86
CA SER A 52 -7.77 17.18 -4.13
C SER A 52 -7.40 15.80 -4.70
N VAL A 53 -6.82 14.93 -3.88
CA VAL A 53 -6.44 13.55 -4.23
C VAL A 53 -7.66 12.70 -4.60
N THR A 54 -8.73 12.76 -3.82
CA THR A 54 -9.95 11.98 -4.10
C THR A 54 -10.67 12.47 -5.37
N LYS A 55 -10.69 13.78 -5.62
CA LYS A 55 -11.15 14.36 -6.89
C LYS A 55 -10.31 13.86 -8.06
N LYS A 56 -8.97 13.84 -7.91
CA LYS A 56 -8.06 13.37 -8.96
C LYS A 56 -8.26 11.89 -9.30
N LEU A 57 -8.42 11.03 -8.29
CA LEU A 57 -8.73 9.61 -8.47
C LEU A 57 -10.04 9.42 -9.25
N LYS A 58 -11.07 10.21 -8.94
CA LYS A 58 -12.35 10.20 -9.65
C LYS A 58 -12.20 10.64 -11.11
N GLU A 59 -11.49 11.75 -11.38
CA GLU A 59 -11.19 12.23 -12.74
C GLU A 59 -10.49 11.16 -13.58
N LEU A 60 -9.52 10.45 -12.99
CA LEU A 60 -8.77 9.38 -13.65
C LEU A 60 -9.52 8.05 -13.76
N LYS A 61 -10.78 8.01 -13.27
CA LYS A 61 -11.65 6.83 -13.23
C LYS A 61 -10.96 5.65 -12.54
N ILE A 62 -10.29 5.91 -11.41
CA ILE A 62 -9.68 4.89 -10.56
C ILE A 62 -10.65 4.62 -9.40
N PRO A 63 -11.35 3.46 -9.38
CA PRO A 63 -12.19 3.10 -8.25
C PRO A 63 -11.33 3.00 -6.99
N THR A 64 -11.74 3.66 -5.91
CA THR A 64 -10.98 3.70 -4.66
C THR A 64 -11.84 3.34 -3.45
N VAL A 65 -11.27 2.71 -2.43
CA VAL A 65 -11.97 2.46 -1.17
C VAL A 65 -12.12 3.78 -0.42
N ALA A 66 -13.38 4.19 -0.17
CA ALA A 66 -13.68 5.39 0.60
C ALA A 66 -13.19 5.28 2.05
N ARG A 67 -12.83 6.41 2.67
CA ARG A 67 -12.29 6.44 4.05
C ARG A 67 -13.23 5.76 5.06
N ALA A 68 -14.54 6.02 4.95
CA ALA A 68 -15.55 5.42 5.80
C ALA A 68 -15.62 3.87 5.71
N HIS A 69 -15.14 3.30 4.60
CA HIS A 69 -15.08 1.85 4.37
C HIS A 69 -13.68 1.27 4.61
N ASN A 70 -12.72 2.07 5.09
CA ASN A 70 -11.35 1.64 5.41
C ASN A 70 -11.14 1.76 6.94
N PRO A 71 -11.50 0.72 7.73
CA PRO A 71 -11.51 0.82 9.19
C PRO A 71 -10.09 0.96 9.77
N PRO A 72 -9.84 1.93 10.69
CA PRO A 72 -8.51 2.19 11.25
C PRO A 72 -7.96 1.04 12.10
N ALA A 73 -8.78 0.44 12.96
CA ALA A 73 -8.41 -0.63 13.87
C ALA A 73 -8.36 -2.03 13.22
N ALA A 74 -8.07 -2.09 11.91
CA ALA A 74 -8.09 -3.33 11.13
C ALA A 74 -6.79 -3.58 10.31
N PRO A 75 -5.57 -3.42 10.86
CA PRO A 75 -4.35 -3.71 10.10
C PRO A 75 -4.32 -5.15 9.52
N GLN A 76 -4.94 -6.10 10.21
CA GLN A 76 -5.01 -7.51 9.82
C GLN A 76 -5.80 -7.79 8.51
N ILE A 77 -6.68 -6.87 8.08
CA ILE A 77 -7.36 -6.94 6.79
C ILE A 77 -6.63 -6.18 5.68
N ARG A 78 -5.56 -5.44 6.00
CA ARG A 78 -4.76 -4.65 5.07
C ARG A 78 -3.45 -5.40 4.73
N PRO A 79 -3.35 -6.03 3.54
CA PRO A 79 -2.14 -6.76 3.15
C PRO A 79 -0.87 -5.91 3.10
N ILE A 80 -1.04 -4.60 2.87
CA ILE A 80 0.08 -3.65 2.80
C ILE A 80 0.87 -3.56 4.11
N GLU A 81 0.21 -3.72 5.26
CA GLU A 81 0.88 -3.70 6.58
C GLU A 81 1.86 -4.87 6.69
N ARG A 82 1.42 -6.07 6.29
CA ARG A 82 2.27 -7.27 6.27
C ARG A 82 3.40 -7.16 5.25
N LEU A 83 3.12 -6.56 4.09
CA LEU A 83 4.15 -6.27 3.10
C LEU A 83 5.24 -5.36 3.68
N TRP A 84 4.86 -4.32 4.42
CA TRP A 84 5.81 -3.45 5.11
C TRP A 84 6.62 -4.19 6.16
N SER A 85 6.00 -5.07 6.94
CA SER A 85 6.72 -5.91 7.91
C SER A 85 7.78 -6.79 7.23
N HIS A 86 7.43 -7.48 6.15
CA HIS A 86 8.37 -8.32 5.40
C HIS A 86 9.50 -7.51 4.77
N LEU A 87 9.18 -6.36 4.17
CA LEU A 87 10.20 -5.48 3.60
C LEU A 87 11.14 -4.94 4.68
N LYS A 88 10.61 -4.51 5.83
CA LYS A 88 11.41 -4.02 6.96
C LYS A 88 12.37 -5.10 7.45
N GLN A 89 11.87 -6.32 7.70
CA GLN A 89 12.70 -7.45 8.10
C GLN A 89 13.81 -7.71 7.09
N ALA A 90 13.50 -7.69 5.78
CA ALA A 90 14.49 -7.91 4.75
C ALA A 90 15.54 -6.78 4.65
N VAL A 91 15.15 -5.52 4.88
CA VAL A 91 16.04 -4.34 4.87
C VAL A 91 17.07 -4.41 6.00
N TYR A 92 16.60 -4.69 7.21
CA TYR A 92 17.38 -4.69 8.46
C TYR A 92 17.95 -6.07 8.84
N GLU A 93 17.87 -7.05 7.95
CA GLU A 93 18.44 -8.39 8.13
C GLU A 93 19.94 -8.33 8.43
N GLY A 94 20.37 -9.10 9.44
CA GLY A 94 21.77 -9.24 9.85
C GLY A 94 22.30 -8.00 10.58
N ASP A 95 21.47 -7.39 11.43
CA ASP A 95 21.78 -6.15 12.18
C ASP A 95 22.25 -5.02 11.28
N TRP A 96 21.78 -5.00 10.02
CA TRP A 96 22.16 -3.98 9.06
C TRP A 96 21.54 -2.65 9.44
N GLU A 97 22.36 -1.62 9.55
CA GLU A 97 21.92 -0.25 9.82
C GLU A 97 22.25 0.69 8.65
N ALA A 98 21.46 1.74 8.52
CA ALA A 98 21.65 2.73 7.47
C ALA A 98 22.50 3.89 7.98
N GLU A 99 23.72 4.04 7.45
CA GLU A 99 24.59 5.19 7.76
C GLU A 99 24.12 6.49 7.07
N THR A 100 23.43 6.36 5.93
CA THR A 100 22.91 7.51 5.17
C THR A 100 21.54 7.20 4.58
N ALA A 101 20.75 8.26 4.33
CA ALA A 101 19.49 8.13 3.60
C ALA A 101 19.70 7.50 2.21
N GLY A 102 20.81 7.80 1.54
CA GLY A 102 21.18 7.19 0.26
C GLY A 102 21.40 5.68 0.36
N ALA A 103 22.12 5.22 1.40
CA ALA A 103 22.32 3.80 1.67
C ALA A 103 20.98 3.08 1.93
N LEU A 104 20.10 3.67 2.74
CA LEU A 104 18.76 3.14 3.00
C LEU A 104 17.94 3.01 1.71
N LYS A 105 17.88 4.06 0.88
CA LYS A 105 17.14 4.04 -0.39
C LYS A 105 17.64 2.95 -1.34
N ARG A 106 18.96 2.76 -1.44
CA ARG A 106 19.56 1.69 -2.25
C ARG A 106 19.21 0.30 -1.70
N ARG A 107 19.31 0.11 -0.38
CA ARG A 107 18.95 -1.13 0.31
C ARG A 107 17.48 -1.48 0.09
N ILE A 108 16.56 -0.53 0.27
CA ILE A 108 15.11 -0.70 0.02
C ILE A 108 14.86 -1.15 -1.41
N ARG A 109 15.43 -0.48 -2.42
CA ARG A 109 15.27 -0.89 -3.83
C ARG A 109 15.80 -2.30 -4.07
N ALA A 110 16.97 -2.63 -3.53
CA ALA A 110 17.58 -3.95 -3.70
C ALA A 110 16.71 -5.06 -3.07
N LYS A 111 16.17 -4.83 -1.86
CA LYS A 111 15.31 -5.81 -1.17
C LYS A 111 13.93 -5.92 -1.82
N LEU A 112 13.32 -4.82 -2.26
CA LEU A 112 12.07 -4.84 -3.03
C LEU A 112 12.16 -5.68 -4.30
N LYS A 113 13.29 -5.60 -5.03
CA LYS A 113 13.52 -6.42 -6.25
C LYS A 113 13.64 -7.91 -5.95
N LYS A 114 14.03 -8.28 -4.74
CA LYS A 114 14.19 -9.67 -4.28
C LYS A 114 12.96 -10.22 -3.57
N LEU A 115 11.94 -9.40 -3.30
CA LEU A 115 10.70 -9.90 -2.69
C LEU A 115 10.02 -10.89 -3.62
N ASP A 116 9.68 -12.05 -3.07
CA ASP A 116 8.93 -13.07 -3.78
C ASP A 116 7.52 -12.55 -4.13
N LEU A 117 7.21 -12.49 -5.42
CA LEU A 117 5.91 -12.06 -5.92
C LEU A 117 4.80 -13.03 -5.50
N ASN A 118 5.08 -14.32 -5.34
CA ASN A 118 4.09 -15.29 -4.86
C ASN A 118 3.70 -14.98 -3.42
N MET A 119 4.67 -14.67 -2.56
CA MET A 119 4.41 -14.16 -1.21
C MET A 119 3.51 -12.92 -1.23
N VAL A 120 3.82 -11.91 -2.08
CA VAL A 120 2.98 -10.70 -2.19
C VAL A 120 1.55 -11.02 -2.64
N GLN A 121 1.39 -11.89 -3.63
CA GLN A 121 0.07 -12.34 -4.10
C GLN A 121 -0.67 -13.13 -3.01
N ASN A 122 0.04 -13.93 -2.22
CA ASN A 122 -0.53 -14.69 -1.11
C ASN A 122 -0.99 -13.79 0.04
N LEU A 123 -0.36 -12.63 0.27
CA LEU A 123 -0.87 -11.63 1.23
C LEU A 123 -2.26 -11.10 0.82
N MET A 124 -2.51 -10.99 -0.48
CA MET A 124 -3.81 -10.59 -1.03
C MET A 124 -4.84 -11.73 -1.03
N ARG A 125 -4.39 -12.98 -0.88
CA ARG A 125 -5.26 -14.15 -0.82
C ARG A 125 -6.09 -14.10 0.46
N GLY A 126 -7.40 -14.33 0.33
CA GLY A 126 -8.32 -14.35 1.47
C GLY A 126 -8.71 -12.97 2.01
N VAL A 127 -8.28 -11.86 1.41
CA VAL A 127 -8.73 -10.49 1.80
C VAL A 127 -10.26 -10.40 1.80
N LYS A 128 -10.93 -10.91 0.76
CA LYS A 128 -12.39 -10.93 0.69
C LYS A 128 -13.03 -11.65 1.87
N THR A 129 -12.49 -12.82 2.25
CA THR A 129 -12.97 -13.60 3.38
C THR A 129 -12.75 -12.86 4.70
N LYS A 130 -11.59 -12.24 4.89
CA LYS A 130 -11.29 -11.44 6.09
C LYS A 130 -12.22 -10.24 6.21
N VAL A 131 -12.42 -9.49 5.13
CA VAL A 131 -13.35 -8.35 5.07
C VAL A 131 -14.76 -8.80 5.42
N ARG A 132 -15.23 -9.91 4.83
CA ARG A 132 -16.55 -10.45 5.13
C ARG A 132 -16.70 -10.84 6.60
N ARG A 133 -15.74 -11.55 7.19
CA ARG A 133 -15.77 -11.91 8.62
C ARG A 133 -15.83 -10.70 9.54
N VAL A 134 -15.03 -9.66 9.25
CA VAL A 134 -15.08 -8.41 10.02
C VAL A 134 -16.42 -7.70 9.86
N SER A 135 -16.99 -7.73 8.65
CA SER A 135 -18.34 -7.20 8.41
C SER A 135 -19.41 -7.98 9.19
N ASP A 136 -19.29 -9.30 9.27
CA ASP A 136 -20.31 -10.18 9.85
C ASP A 136 -20.23 -10.26 11.38
N GLY A 137 -19.06 -10.11 11.99
CA GLY A 137 -18.87 -10.31 13.44
C GLY A 137 -17.84 -9.41 14.11
N GLY A 138 -17.36 -8.36 13.44
CA GLY A 138 -16.38 -7.42 13.99
C GLY A 138 -14.93 -7.94 13.97
N HIS A 139 -14.01 -7.09 14.40
CA HIS A 139 -12.55 -7.32 14.30
C HIS A 139 -12.06 -8.51 15.14
N GLU A 140 -12.75 -8.80 16.25
CA GLU A 140 -12.53 -9.94 17.17
C GLU A 140 -12.52 -11.29 16.44
N THR A 141 -13.30 -11.41 15.35
CA THR A 141 -13.40 -12.65 14.57
C THR A 141 -12.09 -13.04 13.89
N LEU A 142 -11.14 -12.12 13.77
CA LEU A 142 -9.83 -12.36 13.18
C LEU A 142 -8.80 -12.87 14.18
N LEU A 143 -9.09 -12.85 15.49
CA LEU A 143 -8.24 -13.42 16.55
C LEU A 143 -8.41 -14.95 16.71
N ARG A 144 -9.39 -15.53 16.02
CA ARG A 144 -9.67 -16.98 16.02
C ARG A 144 -8.99 -17.73 14.86
N LEU A 145 -7.91 -17.15 14.31
CA LEU A 145 -7.08 -17.67 13.22
C LEU A 145 -5.70 -18.04 13.76
#